data_AF-A0A3M1E1F2-F1
#
_entry.id   AF-A0A3M1E1F2-F1
#
_cell.length_a   1.000
_cell.length_b   1.000
_cell.length_c   1.000
_cell.angle_alpha   90.00
_cell.angle_beta   90.00
_cell.angle_gamma   90.00
#
_symmetry.space_group_name_H-M   'P 1'
#
loop_
_entity.id
_entity.type
_entity.pdbx_description
1 polymer ?
#
loop_
_entity_poly.entity_id
_entity_poly.type
_entity_poly.pdbx_seq_one_letter_code
_entity_poly.pdbx_strand_id
1 'polypeptide(L)'
;MDDRRILAVEDIELKARAGLTDRFRWFYGEICRLEEVPGRADRRVQVCFRSGPVELRILTAPDPRPDPIPCRATILVPSLVEAAAQLDEAKTPYEWIRGLSFTDRRLEVLDPGGYRIALRTWWGPGLLPSPAVTRFRKKTGIGG
;
A
#
# COMPACT_ATOMS: atom_id res chain seq x y z
N MET A 1 8.99 -14.54 34.86
CA MET A 1 9.58 -13.99 33.63
C MET A 1 8.42 -13.48 32.79
N ASP A 2 8.35 -12.18 32.57
CA ASP A 2 7.25 -11.54 31.86
C ASP A 2 7.55 -11.62 30.36
N ASP A 3 6.99 -12.62 29.68
CA ASP A 3 7.19 -12.89 28.25
C ASP A 3 6.35 -11.94 27.38
N ARG A 4 6.58 -10.63 27.53
CA ARG A 4 5.87 -9.58 26.79
C ARG A 4 6.59 -9.24 25.48
N ARG A 5 6.76 -10.25 24.61
CA ARG A 5 7.29 -10.03 23.26
C ARG A 5 6.14 -9.86 22.27
N ILE A 6 6.26 -8.90 21.36
CA ILE A 6 5.36 -8.79 20.22
C ILE A 6 5.61 -10.02 19.33
N LEU A 7 4.56 -10.82 19.10
CA LEU A 7 4.64 -12.02 18.28
C LEU A 7 4.50 -11.70 16.79
N ALA A 8 3.49 -10.90 16.44
CA ALA A 8 3.18 -10.50 15.08
C ALA A 8 2.28 -9.25 15.07
N VAL A 9 2.10 -8.66 13.89
CA VAL A 9 1.02 -7.72 13.61
C VAL A 9 -0.18 -8.53 13.13
N GLU A 10 -1.31 -8.46 13.83
CA GLU A 10 -2.56 -9.15 13.41
C GLU A 10 -3.33 -8.32 12.38
N ASP A 11 -3.42 -7.01 12.60
CA ASP A 11 -4.17 -6.13 11.73
C ASP A 11 -3.58 -4.72 11.62
N ILE A 12 -4.01 -4.03 10.57
CA ILE A 12 -3.76 -2.63 10.31
C ILE A 12 -5.11 -1.95 10.08
N GLU A 13 -5.40 -0.93 10.87
CA GLU A 13 -6.62 -0.13 10.69
C GLU A 13 -6.30 1.24 10.09
N LEU A 14 -7.03 1.57 9.03
CA LEU A 14 -7.05 2.86 8.37
C LEU A 14 -8.44 3.48 8.49
N LYS A 15 -8.52 4.79 8.71
CA LYS A 15 -9.79 5.51 8.84
C LYS A 15 -10.04 6.33 7.59
N ALA A 16 -11.21 6.18 6.99
CA ALA A 16 -11.57 6.89 5.78
C ALA A 16 -12.99 7.43 5.86
N ARG A 17 -13.27 8.44 5.04
CA ARG A 17 -14.64 8.91 4.83
C ARG A 17 -15.44 7.79 4.15
N ALA A 18 -16.75 7.81 4.34
CA ALA A 18 -17.66 6.90 3.64
C ALA A 18 -17.63 7.15 2.12
N GLY A 19 -18.00 6.12 1.34
CA GLY A 19 -18.16 6.23 -0.12
C GLY A 19 -16.87 6.06 -0.92
N LEU A 20 -15.78 5.59 -0.29
CA LEU A 20 -14.50 5.33 -0.96
C LEU A 20 -14.24 3.84 -1.20
N THR A 21 -15.19 2.96 -0.87
CA THR A 21 -15.05 1.49 -0.95
C THR A 21 -14.50 1.01 -2.29
N ASP A 22 -15.08 1.43 -3.42
CA ASP A 22 -14.63 0.95 -4.74
C ASP A 22 -13.23 1.43 -5.08
N ARG A 23 -12.84 2.62 -4.63
CA ARG A 23 -11.46 3.11 -4.77
C ARG A 23 -10.50 2.29 -3.93
N PHE A 24 -10.90 1.87 -2.73
CA PHE A 24 -10.10 0.97 -1.90
C PHE A 24 -9.98 -0.42 -2.50
N ARG A 25 -11.06 -0.97 -3.09
CA ARG A 25 -11.01 -2.25 -3.81
C ARG A 25 -10.05 -2.20 -4.99
N TRP A 26 -10.11 -1.14 -5.78
CA TRP A 26 -9.15 -0.91 -6.85
C TRP A 26 -7.71 -0.83 -6.31
N PHE A 27 -7.45 0.03 -5.33
CA PHE A 27 -6.09 0.23 -4.83
C PHE A 27 -5.52 -1.00 -4.11
N TYR A 28 -6.24 -1.56 -3.13
CA TYR A 28 -5.76 -2.67 -2.33
C TYR A 28 -5.98 -4.04 -2.98
N GLY A 29 -7.06 -4.22 -3.73
CA GLY A 29 -7.36 -5.46 -4.44
C GLY A 29 -6.62 -5.60 -5.77
N GLU A 30 -6.61 -4.56 -6.61
CA GLU A 30 -6.03 -4.66 -7.95
C GLU A 30 -4.54 -4.31 -7.98
N ILE A 31 -4.15 -3.16 -7.40
CA ILE A 31 -2.73 -2.73 -7.41
C ILE A 31 -1.93 -3.55 -6.39
N CYS A 32 -2.43 -3.65 -5.15
CA CYS A 32 -1.70 -4.33 -4.09
C CYS A 32 -1.91 -5.85 -4.07
N ARG A 33 -2.86 -6.38 -4.85
CA ARG A 33 -3.19 -7.82 -4.95
C ARG A 33 -3.56 -8.45 -3.60
N LEU A 34 -4.20 -7.69 -2.72
CA LEU A 34 -4.73 -8.22 -1.46
C LEU A 34 -6.08 -8.90 -1.70
N GLU A 35 -6.36 -9.95 -0.94
CA GLU A 35 -7.64 -10.66 -1.00
C GLU A 35 -8.70 -9.86 -0.23
N GLU A 36 -9.79 -9.45 -0.86
CA GLU A 36 -10.94 -8.90 -0.13
C GLU A 36 -11.63 -10.03 0.64
N VAL A 37 -11.86 -9.81 1.93
CA VAL A 37 -12.50 -10.79 2.82
C VAL A 37 -13.69 -10.15 3.52
N PRO A 38 -14.70 -10.93 3.93
CA PRO A 38 -15.79 -10.41 4.75
C PRO A 38 -15.23 -9.72 6.01
N GLY A 39 -15.67 -8.49 6.28
CA GLY A 39 -15.34 -7.82 7.53
C GLY A 39 -15.89 -8.59 8.73
N ARG A 40 -15.22 -8.48 9.88
CA ARG A 40 -15.81 -8.90 11.17
C ARG A 40 -17.12 -8.13 11.39
N ALA A 41 -17.98 -8.59 12.30
CA ALA A 41 -19.30 -8.02 12.58
C ALA A 41 -19.30 -6.57 13.17
N ASP A 42 -18.32 -5.74 12.80
CA ASP A 42 -18.23 -4.32 13.11
C ASP A 42 -18.83 -3.50 11.96
N ARG A 43 -19.91 -2.80 12.26
CA ARG A 43 -20.64 -1.94 11.31
C ARG A 43 -19.83 -0.77 10.77
N ARG A 44 -18.66 -0.47 11.35
CA ARG A 44 -17.77 0.61 10.90
C ARG A 44 -16.86 0.18 9.76
N VAL A 45 -16.64 -1.12 9.57
CA VAL A 45 -15.75 -1.65 8.52
C VAL A 45 -16.40 -1.43 7.15
N GLN A 46 -15.76 -0.65 6.28
CA GLN A 46 -16.20 -0.43 4.90
C GLN A 46 -15.75 -1.59 4.00
N VAL A 47 -14.49 -2.01 4.15
CA VAL A 47 -13.87 -3.09 3.40
C VAL A 47 -12.70 -3.66 4.21
N CYS A 48 -12.46 -4.96 4.05
CA CYS A 48 -11.38 -5.69 4.71
C CYS A 48 -10.58 -6.46 3.66
N PHE A 49 -9.26 -6.43 3.78
CA PHE A 49 -8.36 -7.19 2.93
C PHE A 49 -7.46 -8.08 3.78
N ARG A 50 -6.98 -9.19 3.22
CA ARG A 50 -6.09 -10.14 3.90
C ARG A 50 -4.84 -10.44 3.08
N SER A 51 -3.72 -10.61 3.78
CA SER A 51 -2.48 -11.19 3.26
C SER A 51 -1.88 -12.12 4.32
N GLY A 52 -2.02 -13.43 4.11
CA GLY A 52 -1.63 -14.42 5.11
C GLY A 52 -2.36 -14.17 6.44
N PRO A 53 -1.64 -14.05 7.57
CA PRO A 53 -2.26 -13.82 8.88
C PRO A 53 -2.65 -12.36 9.16
N VAL A 54 -2.32 -11.42 8.26
CA VAL A 54 -2.52 -9.98 8.49
C VAL A 54 -3.78 -9.48 7.78
N GLU A 55 -4.61 -8.73 8.50
CA GLU A 55 -5.77 -8.04 7.93
C GLU A 55 -5.55 -6.53 7.81
N LEU A 56 -5.95 -5.95 6.69
CA LEU A 56 -6.06 -4.50 6.50
C LEU A 56 -7.54 -4.11 6.53
N ARG A 57 -7.93 -3.31 7.52
CA ARG A 57 -9.31 -2.86 7.71
C ARG A 57 -9.45 -1.38 7.42
N ILE A 58 -10.38 -1.04 6.54
CA ILE A 58 -10.77 0.34 6.29
C ILE A 58 -12.03 0.65 7.08
N LEU A 59 -11.91 1.53 8.07
CA LEU A 59 -12.99 1.94 8.97
C LEU A 59 -13.59 3.26 8.53
N THR A 60 -14.91 3.39 8.63
CA THR A 60 -15.61 4.66 8.43
C THR A 60 -15.35 5.61 9.60
N ALA A 61 -14.93 6.84 9.29
CA ALA A 61 -14.83 7.93 10.25
C ALA A 61 -15.39 9.23 9.63
N PRO A 62 -16.09 10.09 10.40
CA PRO A 62 -16.69 11.32 9.89
C PRO A 62 -15.65 12.37 9.47
N ASP A 63 -14.53 12.45 10.19
CA ASP A 63 -13.42 13.36 9.89
C ASP A 63 -12.08 12.65 10.11
N PRO A 64 -11.65 11.79 9.16
CA PRO A 64 -10.35 11.14 9.27
C PRO A 64 -9.28 12.21 9.12
N ARG A 65 -8.58 12.49 10.23
CA ARG A 65 -7.43 13.40 10.20
C ARG A 65 -6.28 12.75 9.43
N PRO A 66 -5.55 13.52 8.61
CA PRO A 66 -4.30 13.06 8.02
C PRO A 66 -3.38 12.57 9.13
N ASP A 67 -2.86 11.36 9.00
CA ASP A 67 -1.93 10.81 9.98
C ASP A 67 -0.62 11.61 9.96
N PRO A 68 -0.10 12.08 11.09
CA PRO A 68 1.23 12.71 11.12
C PRO A 68 2.35 11.74 10.72
N ILE A 69 2.09 10.43 10.68
CA ILE A 69 3.08 9.41 10.33
C ILE A 69 3.39 9.49 8.82
N PRO A 70 4.67 9.67 8.43
CA PRO A 70 5.06 9.81 7.03
C PRO A 70 4.76 8.61 6.14
N CYS A 71 4.62 7.40 6.71
CA CYS A 71 4.30 6.16 5.99
C CYS A 71 3.52 5.23 6.92
N ARG A 72 2.29 4.89 6.55
CA ARG A 72 1.38 4.13 7.40
C ARG A 72 1.60 2.61 7.29
N ALA A 73 1.90 2.13 6.09
CA ALA A 73 2.20 0.72 5.84
C ALA A 73 3.16 0.57 4.65
N THR A 74 3.93 -0.51 4.67
CA THR A 74 4.65 -1.01 3.50
C THR A 74 3.98 -2.28 3.02
N ILE A 75 3.56 -2.32 1.77
CA ILE A 75 2.88 -3.45 1.15
C ILE A 75 3.82 -4.08 0.12
N LEU A 76 3.94 -5.40 0.18
CA LEU A 76 4.66 -6.16 -0.81
C LEU A 76 3.77 -6.42 -2.02
N VAL A 77 4.25 -6.05 -3.21
CA VAL A 77 3.57 -6.26 -4.49
C VAL A 77 4.43 -7.12 -5.41
N PRO A 78 3.82 -7.89 -6.34
CA PRO A 78 4.57 -8.76 -7.24
C PRO A 78 5.51 -8.00 -8.19
N SER A 79 5.11 -6.81 -8.65
CA SER A 79 5.86 -6.00 -9.61
C SER A 79 5.62 -4.51 -9.39
N LEU A 80 6.68 -3.75 -9.10
CA LEU A 80 6.58 -2.27 -9.02
C LEU A 80 6.30 -1.64 -10.38
N VAL A 81 6.70 -2.29 -11.48
CA VAL A 81 6.48 -1.76 -12.84
C VAL A 81 5.00 -1.84 -13.19
N GLU A 82 4.36 -2.97 -12.89
CA GLU A 82 2.92 -3.13 -13.12
C GLU A 82 2.09 -2.22 -12.21
N ALA A 83 2.47 -2.11 -10.93
CA ALA A 83 1.82 -1.18 -10.02
C ALA A 83 1.93 0.27 -10.50
N ALA A 84 3.11 0.72 -10.92
CA ALA A 84 3.32 2.05 -11.48
C ALA A 84 2.47 2.29 -12.74
N ALA A 85 2.38 1.31 -13.65
CA ALA A 85 1.58 1.42 -14.86
C ALA A 85 0.08 1.59 -14.56
N GLN A 86 -0.46 0.82 -13.60
CA GLN A 86 -1.86 0.97 -13.17
C GLN A 86 -2.13 2.31 -12.50
N LEU A 87 -1.19 2.79 -11.67
CA LEU A 87 -1.26 4.12 -11.06
C LEU A 87 -1.24 5.23 -12.12
N ASP A 88 -0.37 5.12 -13.13
CA ASP A 88 -0.29 6.06 -14.26
C ASP A 88 -1.60 6.07 -15.08
N GLU A 89 -2.17 4.90 -15.37
CA GLU A 89 -3.45 4.77 -16.08
C GLU A 89 -4.60 5.46 -15.33
N ALA A 90 -4.66 5.27 -14.02
CA ALA A 90 -5.63 5.94 -13.15
C ALA A 90 -5.29 7.40 -12.83
N LYS A 91 -4.18 7.94 -13.37
CA LYS A 91 -3.66 9.28 -13.08
C LYS A 91 -3.45 9.54 -11.59
N THR A 92 -3.09 8.51 -10.83
CA THR A 92 -2.81 8.59 -9.40
C THR A 92 -1.34 8.97 -9.19
N PRO A 93 -1.05 10.10 -8.51
CA PRO A 93 0.32 10.52 -8.26
C PRO A 93 1.07 9.54 -7.37
N TYR A 94 2.32 9.25 -7.72
CA TYR A 94 3.22 8.44 -6.92
C TYR A 94 4.67 8.90 -7.11
N GLU A 95 5.55 8.53 -6.17
CA GLU A 95 6.96 8.85 -6.19
C GLU A 95 7.81 7.58 -6.24
N TRP A 96 8.76 7.54 -7.18
CA TRP A 96 9.80 6.50 -7.18
C TRP A 96 10.87 6.87 -6.17
N ILE A 97 11.03 6.04 -5.13
CA ILE A 97 12.11 6.17 -4.16
C ILE A 97 13.14 5.06 -4.41
N ARG A 98 14.42 5.46 -4.41
CA ARG A 98 15.56 4.57 -4.57
C ARG A 98 16.53 4.79 -3.41
N GLY A 99 16.79 3.74 -2.63
CA GLY A 99 17.86 3.73 -1.64
C GLY A 99 19.23 3.46 -2.27
N LEU A 100 20.22 3.26 -1.40
CA LEU A 100 21.61 3.02 -1.79
C LEU A 100 21.81 1.61 -2.39
N SER A 101 20.99 0.63 -1.99
CA SER A 101 21.01 -0.72 -2.57
C SER A 101 20.03 -0.84 -3.74
N PHE A 102 20.32 -1.76 -4.68
CA PHE A 102 19.42 -2.01 -5.81
C PHE A 102 18.05 -2.57 -5.37
N THR A 103 18.00 -3.23 -4.21
CA THR A 103 16.79 -3.80 -3.58
C THR A 103 15.95 -2.75 -2.85
N ASP A 104 16.46 -1.54 -2.67
CA ASP A 104 15.75 -0.43 -2.01
C ASP A 104 14.95 0.42 -2.99
N ARG A 105 14.33 -0.22 -3.98
CA ARG A 105 13.34 0.44 -4.83
C ARG A 105 11.96 0.30 -4.22
N ARG A 106 11.23 1.40 -4.14
CA ARG A 106 9.83 1.44 -3.72
C ARG A 106 9.05 2.52 -4.45
N LEU A 107 7.74 2.38 -4.45
CA LEU A 107 6.82 3.46 -4.80
C LEU A 107 6.25 4.03 -3.51
N GLU A 108 6.17 5.34 -3.39
CA GLU A 108 5.35 6.00 -2.37
C GLU A 108 4.13 6.61 -3.03
N VAL A 109 2.95 6.30 -2.51
CA VAL A 109 1.67 6.70 -3.09
C VAL A 109 0.70 7.05 -1.97
N LEU A 110 -0.20 7.99 -2.23
CA LEU A 110 -1.33 8.22 -1.35
C LEU A 110 -2.45 7.25 -1.72
N ASP A 111 -2.93 6.49 -0.75
CA ASP A 111 -4.11 5.68 -0.93
C ASP A 111 -5.38 6.57 -1.08
N PRO A 112 -6.54 5.98 -1.39
CA PRO A 112 -7.78 6.76 -1.52
C PRO A 112 -8.22 7.52 -0.26
N GLY A 113 -7.75 7.09 0.92
CA GLY A 113 -7.98 7.77 2.20
C GLY A 113 -6.98 8.89 2.49
N GLY A 114 -5.97 9.07 1.64
CA GLY A 114 -4.89 10.04 1.83
C GLY A 114 -3.73 9.54 2.70
N TYR A 115 -3.68 8.24 3.01
CA TYR A 115 -2.56 7.65 3.74
C TYR A 115 -1.39 7.40 2.80
N ARG A 116 -0.17 7.75 3.24
CA ARG A 116 1.04 7.38 2.49
C ARG A 116 1.35 5.90 2.69
N ILE A 117 1.36 5.17 1.59
CA ILE A 117 1.66 3.73 1.50
C ILE A 117 2.92 3.56 0.66
N ALA A 118 3.83 2.72 1.15
CA ALA A 118 4.99 2.29 0.39
C ALA A 118 4.70 0.94 -0.29
N LEU A 119 4.91 0.84 -1.60
CA LEU A 119 4.87 -0.43 -2.33
C LEU A 119 6.30 -0.92 -2.57
N ARG A 120 6.59 -2.17 -2.20
CA ARG A 120 7.89 -2.82 -2.41
C ARG A 120 7.71 -4.16 -3.09
N THR A 121 8.70 -4.62 -3.84
CA THR A 121 8.76 -6.03 -4.25
C THR A 121 9.46 -6.86 -3.18
N TRP A 122 9.05 -8.12 -3.05
CA TRP A 122 9.79 -9.08 -2.23
C TRP A 122 11.08 -9.48 -2.95
N TRP A 123 12.20 -9.35 -2.24
CA TRP A 123 13.51 -9.84 -2.69
C TRP A 123 13.92 -10.97 -1.75
N GLY A 124 13.38 -12.17 -1.98
CA GLY A 124 13.77 -13.34 -1.21
C GLY A 124 15.22 -13.75 -1.48
N PRO A 125 15.86 -14.52 -0.58
CA PRO A 125 17.17 -15.11 -0.87
C PRO A 125 17.06 -16.00 -2.11
N GLY A 126 17.76 -15.64 -3.19
CA GLY A 126 17.87 -16.44 -4.43
C GLY A 126 17.20 -15.86 -5.68
N LEU A 127 16.45 -14.76 -5.59
CA LEU A 127 15.89 -14.08 -6.77
C LEU A 127 16.82 -12.96 -7.24
N LEU A 128 17.69 -13.25 -8.22
CA LEU A 128 18.38 -12.20 -8.96
C LEU A 128 17.34 -11.43 -9.82
N PRO A 129 17.36 -10.09 -9.83
CA PRO A 129 16.47 -9.31 -10.66
C PRO A 129 16.70 -9.65 -12.15
N SER A 130 15.62 -9.84 -12.89
CA SER A 130 15.69 -9.89 -14.35
C SER A 130 16.22 -8.54 -14.88
N PRO A 131 17.22 -8.50 -15.78
CA PRO A 131 17.83 -7.26 -16.26
C PRO A 131 16.91 -6.43 -17.16
N ALA A 132 15.72 -6.91 -17.49
CA ALA A 132 14.73 -6.15 -18.22
C ALA A 132 14.02 -5.17 -17.26
N VAL A 133 14.47 -3.91 -17.27
CA VAL A 133 13.67 -2.66 -17.15
C VAL A 133 14.63 -1.57 -16.67
N THR A 134 15.30 -0.93 -17.64
CA THR A 134 15.96 0.36 -17.43
C THR A 134 15.55 1.29 -18.57
N ARG A 135 14.45 2.01 -18.37
CA ARG A 135 14.19 3.36 -18.90
C ARG A 135 12.92 3.87 -18.21
N PHE A 136 13.08 4.63 -17.13
CA PHE A 136 11.96 5.33 -16.49
C PHE A 136 12.15 6.84 -16.64
N ARG A 137 11.13 7.49 -17.20
CA ARG A 137 11.03 8.95 -17.28
C ARG A 137 10.76 9.50 -15.89
N LYS A 138 11.62 10.43 -15.46
CA LYS A 138 11.37 11.29 -14.30
C LYS A 138 10.27 12.28 -14.71
N LYS A 139 9.03 12.09 -14.25
CA LYS A 139 7.98 13.12 -14.39
C LYS A 139 7.91 13.89 -13.08
N THR A 140 8.91 14.75 -12.85
CA THR A 140 8.79 15.80 -11.83
C THR A 140 7.80 16.83 -12.37
N GLY A 141 6.55 16.72 -11.95
CA GLY A 141 5.60 17.82 -12.04
C GLY A 141 5.81 18.75 -10.86
N ILE A 142 6.77 19.66 -10.97
CA ILE A 142 6.79 20.91 -10.20
C ILE A 142 6.82 22.03 -11.24
N GLY A 143 5.76 22.84 -11.30
CA GLY A 143 5.74 24.13 -11.99
C GLY A 143 4.52 24.36 -12.88
N GLY A 144 3.73 25.38 -12.53
CA GLY A 144 2.71 26.00 -13.36
C GLY A 144 1.39 26.21 -12.64
#